data_AF-A0A350IC20-F1
#
_entry.id   AF-A0A350IC20-F1
#
_cell.length_a   1.000
_cell.length_b   1.000
_cell.length_c   1.000
_cell.angle_alpha   90.00
_cell.angle_beta   90.00
_cell.angle_gamma   90.00
#
_symmetry.space_group_name_H-M   'P 1'
#
loop_
_entity.id
_entity.type
_entity.pdbx_description
1 polymer ?
#
loop_
_entity_poly.entity_id
_entity_poly.type
_entity_poly.pdbx_seq_one_letter_code
_entity_poly.pdbx_strand_id
1 'polypeptide(L)'
;MKDKKQKAFNKENNIPDQNKNHPTIPIHSYWFFAIMVIITSSMFVKHNTQNIQYHENHYVIYFHHLTIAISILLLIFGFIYWSLRNKPLAIWMINFHSLLTLVTIGTFYMTCFQENTWNITPVLLLGIILLLVAQVILVLNIFQSKRSK
;
A
#
# COMPACT_ATOMS: atom_id res chain seq x y z
N MET A 1 29.70 39.21 -23.14
CA MET A 1 30.21 37.86 -23.49
C MET A 1 30.14 36.83 -22.34
N LYS A 2 29.74 37.21 -21.11
CA LYS A 2 29.61 36.30 -19.95
C LYS A 2 28.32 35.46 -19.94
N ASP A 3 27.24 35.92 -20.58
CA ASP A 3 25.94 35.23 -20.56
C ASP A 3 25.86 33.93 -21.37
N LYS A 4 26.70 33.77 -22.40
CA LYS A 4 26.68 32.55 -23.24
C LYS A 4 27.25 31.33 -22.50
N LYS A 5 28.26 31.50 -21.64
CA LYS A 5 28.85 30.38 -20.88
C LYS A 5 27.94 29.93 -19.73
N GLN A 6 27.22 30.85 -19.09
CA GLN A 6 26.29 30.52 -18.01
C GLN A 6 25.03 29.79 -18.53
N LYS A 7 24.55 30.14 -19.73
CA LYS A 7 23.48 29.38 -20.42
C LYS A 7 23.91 27.98 -20.85
N ALA A 8 25.18 27.77 -21.19
CA ALA A 8 25.70 26.46 -21.56
C ALA A 8 25.86 25.53 -20.34
N PHE A 9 26.35 26.07 -19.21
CA PHE A 9 26.52 25.29 -17.98
C PHE A 9 25.18 24.83 -17.36
N ASN A 10 24.14 25.67 -17.47
CA ASN A 10 22.78 25.26 -17.07
C ASN A 10 22.13 24.25 -18.02
N LYS A 11 22.60 24.14 -19.28
CA LYS A 11 22.09 23.17 -20.25
C LYS A 11 22.70 21.77 -20.05
N GLU A 12 23.88 21.70 -19.46
CA GLU A 12 24.61 20.46 -19.18
C GLU A 12 24.15 19.82 -17.86
N ASN A 13 23.69 20.64 -16.90
CA ASN A 13 23.05 20.20 -15.66
C ASN A 13 21.52 20.04 -15.78
N ASN A 14 21.00 19.78 -16.98
CA ASN A 14 19.62 19.37 -17.19
C ASN A 14 19.40 17.97 -16.58
N ILE A 15 19.44 17.88 -15.25
CA ILE A 15 18.56 16.99 -14.50
C ILE A 15 17.18 17.31 -15.07
N PRO A 16 16.49 16.36 -15.71
CA PRO A 16 15.19 16.64 -16.29
C PRO A 16 14.36 17.22 -15.16
N ASP A 17 13.93 18.48 -15.33
CA ASP A 17 13.06 19.16 -14.38
C ASP A 17 11.98 18.16 -14.03
N GLN A 18 12.03 17.66 -12.80
CA GLN A 18 10.96 16.85 -12.25
C GLN A 18 9.73 17.72 -12.46
N ASN A 19 8.87 17.25 -13.37
CA ASN A 19 7.62 17.89 -13.76
C ASN A 19 7.01 18.52 -12.51
N LYS A 20 6.80 19.84 -12.50
CA LYS A 20 6.24 20.57 -11.35
C LYS A 20 4.82 20.11 -10.98
N ASN A 21 4.23 19.25 -11.82
CA ASN A 21 3.02 18.47 -11.57
C ASN A 21 3.30 17.01 -11.22
N HIS A 22 4.48 16.66 -10.69
CA HIS A 22 4.68 15.34 -10.11
C HIS A 22 3.72 15.24 -8.94
N PRO A 23 2.74 14.31 -8.98
CA PRO A 23 2.20 13.87 -7.73
C PRO A 23 3.42 13.32 -7.00
N THR A 24 3.78 13.94 -5.88
CA THR A 24 4.41 13.24 -4.78
C THR A 24 3.40 12.19 -4.37
N ILE A 25 3.31 11.12 -5.16
CA ILE A 25 2.67 9.88 -4.76
C ILE A 25 3.36 9.59 -3.44
N PRO A 26 2.63 9.47 -2.34
CA PRO A 26 3.26 9.19 -1.07
C PRO A 26 3.66 7.70 -1.09
N ILE A 27 4.67 7.38 -1.91
CA ILE A 27 5.28 6.05 -2.08
C ILE A 27 5.79 5.60 -0.72
N HIS A 28 6.37 6.54 0.02
CA HIS A 28 6.76 6.36 1.42
C HIS A 28 5.57 5.97 2.31
N SER A 29 4.34 6.37 2.00
CA SER A 29 3.18 5.99 2.81
C SER A 29 2.92 4.51 2.75
N TYR A 30 3.03 3.84 1.59
CA TYR A 30 2.81 2.38 1.51
C TYR A 30 3.90 1.60 2.25
N TRP A 31 5.16 2.01 2.10
CA TRP A 31 6.28 1.37 2.79
C TRP A 31 6.25 1.63 4.30
N PHE A 32 5.94 2.86 4.71
CA PHE A 32 5.69 3.20 6.11
C PHE A 32 4.53 2.38 6.67
N PHE A 33 3.44 2.24 5.92
CA PHE A 33 2.28 1.45 6.35
C PHE A 33 2.64 -0.03 6.51
N ALA A 34 3.40 -0.61 5.59
CA ALA A 34 3.89 -1.99 5.71
C ALA A 34 4.73 -2.18 6.98
N ILE A 35 5.65 -1.26 7.26
CA ILE A 35 6.47 -1.30 8.48
C ILE A 35 5.61 -1.19 9.74
N MET A 36 4.65 -0.26 9.77
CA MET A 36 3.73 -0.09 10.91
C MET A 36 2.87 -1.33 11.13
N VAL A 37 2.40 -1.97 10.06
CA VAL A 37 1.63 -3.22 10.13
C VAL A 37 2.47 -4.35 10.74
N ILE A 38 3.74 -4.50 10.32
CA ILE A 38 4.66 -5.51 10.87
C ILE A 38 4.92 -5.27 12.36
N ILE A 39 5.23 -4.02 12.74
CA ILE A 39 5.52 -3.65 14.14
C ILE A 39 4.29 -3.91 15.02
N THR A 40 3.12 -3.42 14.61
CA THR A 40 1.87 -3.54 15.38
C THR A 40 1.50 -5.01 15.57
N SER A 41 1.62 -5.81 14.51
CA SER A 41 1.39 -7.26 14.59
C SER A 41 2.40 -7.97 15.50
N SER A 42 3.68 -7.61 15.43
CA SER A 42 4.72 -8.20 16.29
C SER A 42 4.47 -7.89 17.77
N MET A 43 4.04 -6.67 18.09
CA MET A 43 3.63 -6.29 19.45
C MET A 43 2.40 -7.06 19.91
N PHE A 44 1.40 -7.25 19.04
CA PHE A 44 0.19 -8.01 19.34
C PHE A 44 0.47 -9.50 19.56
N VAL A 45 1.28 -10.13 18.71
CA VAL A 45 1.70 -11.53 18.89
C VAL A 45 2.46 -11.68 20.20
N LYS A 46 3.44 -10.81 20.51
CA LYS A 46 4.21 -10.84 21.76
C LYS A 46 3.31 -10.73 23.01
N HIS A 47 2.32 -9.86 22.98
CA HIS A 47 1.39 -9.69 24.11
C HIS A 47 0.51 -10.93 24.30
N ASN A 48 0.01 -11.53 23.21
CA ASN A 48 -0.90 -12.66 23.29
C ASN A 48 -0.17 -14.00 23.52
N THR A 49 1.06 -14.19 23.04
CA THR A 49 1.84 -15.41 23.32
C THR A 49 2.34 -15.50 24.76
N GLN A 50 2.44 -14.37 25.47
CA GLN A 50 2.68 -14.37 26.93
C GLN A 50 1.48 -14.92 27.73
N ASN A 51 0.30 -15.00 27.10
CA ASN A 51 -0.89 -15.56 27.72
C ASN A 51 -1.00 -17.05 27.33
N ILE A 52 -0.78 -17.95 28.30
CA ILE A 52 -0.68 -19.41 28.11
C ILE A 52 -1.89 -19.99 27.35
N GLN A 53 -3.06 -19.34 27.45
CA GLN A 53 -4.30 -19.72 26.80
C GLN A 53 -4.28 -19.57 25.25
N TYR A 54 -3.38 -18.75 24.71
CA TYR A 54 -3.27 -18.48 23.27
C TYR A 54 -2.05 -19.14 22.61
N HIS A 55 -1.18 -19.78 23.40
CA HIS A 55 0.10 -20.29 22.92
C HIS A 55 -0.06 -21.45 21.91
N GLU A 56 -1.14 -22.23 22.00
CA GLU A 56 -1.47 -23.33 21.09
C GLU A 56 -2.63 -22.99 20.11
N ASN A 57 -3.16 -21.78 20.18
CA ASN A 57 -4.32 -21.41 19.38
C ASN A 57 -3.91 -21.13 17.92
N HIS A 58 -4.62 -21.77 16.98
CA HIS A 58 -4.54 -21.53 15.53
C HIS A 58 -4.72 -20.04 15.16
N TYR A 59 -5.31 -19.27 16.08
CA TYR A 59 -5.46 -17.82 16.04
C TYR A 59 -4.15 -17.05 15.84
N VAL A 60 -3.11 -17.34 16.64
CA VAL A 60 -1.83 -16.60 16.57
C VAL A 60 -1.13 -16.87 15.24
N ILE A 61 -1.22 -18.13 14.79
CA ILE A 61 -0.67 -18.58 13.50
C ILE A 61 -1.41 -17.88 12.35
N TYR A 62 -2.74 -17.86 12.36
CA TYR A 62 -3.55 -17.20 11.33
C TYR A 62 -3.28 -15.69 11.25
N PHE A 63 -3.27 -15.00 12.39
CA PHE A 63 -2.97 -13.56 12.47
C PHE A 63 -1.57 -13.24 11.93
N HIS A 64 -0.57 -14.06 12.26
CA HIS A 64 0.80 -13.86 11.78
C HIS A 64 0.93 -14.05 10.26
N HIS A 65 0.34 -15.11 9.71
CA HIS A 65 0.33 -15.34 8.25
C HIS A 65 -0.40 -14.23 7.51
N LEU A 66 -1.54 -13.78 8.04
CA LEU A 66 -2.29 -12.66 7.46
C LEU A 66 -1.45 -11.38 7.44
N THR A 67 -0.75 -11.08 8.55
CA THR A 67 0.14 -9.91 8.64
C THR A 67 1.23 -9.97 7.58
N ILE A 68 1.90 -11.12 7.43
CA ILE A 68 2.96 -11.31 6.44
C ILE A 68 2.39 -11.10 5.04
N ALA A 69 1.25 -11.72 4.73
CA ALA A 69 0.60 -11.58 3.43
C ALA A 69 0.24 -10.13 3.10
N ILE A 70 -0.36 -9.39 4.05
CA ILE A 70 -0.70 -7.97 3.90
C ILE A 70 0.56 -7.12 3.70
N SER A 71 1.62 -7.40 4.45
CA SER A 71 2.87 -6.65 4.37
C SER A 71 3.55 -6.82 3.00
N ILE A 72 3.59 -8.06 2.49
CA ILE A 72 4.10 -8.36 1.15
C ILE A 72 3.24 -7.64 0.09
N LEU A 73 1.91 -7.69 0.22
CA LEU A 73 1.00 -7.01 -0.69
C LEU A 73 1.22 -5.49 -0.73
N LEU A 74 1.39 -4.85 0.44
CA LEU A 74 1.68 -3.42 0.54
C LEU A 74 3.05 -3.06 -0.06
N LEU A 75 4.07 -3.91 0.12
CA LEU A 75 5.37 -3.73 -0.51
C LEU A 75 5.27 -3.81 -2.04
N ILE A 76 4.49 -4.76 -2.57
CA ILE A 76 4.22 -4.88 -4.01
C ILE A 76 3.54 -3.61 -4.53
N PHE A 77 2.49 -3.10 -3.86
CA PHE A 77 1.84 -1.86 -4.28
C PHE A 77 2.77 -0.65 -4.22
N GLY A 78 3.54 -0.51 -3.15
CA GLY A 78 4.55 0.55 -3.03
C GLY A 78 5.57 0.47 -4.17
N PHE A 79 6.02 -0.74 -4.52
CA PHE A 79 6.93 -0.97 -5.65
C PHE A 79 6.29 -0.63 -7.01
N ILE A 80 5.05 -1.04 -7.26
CA ILE A 80 4.30 -0.72 -8.50
C ILE A 80 4.19 0.79 -8.66
N TYR A 81 3.73 1.51 -7.64
CA TYR A 81 3.61 2.97 -7.70
C TYR A 81 4.96 3.66 -7.84
N TRP A 82 6.01 3.16 -7.19
CA TRP A 82 7.36 3.67 -7.36
C TRP A 82 7.91 3.47 -8.78
N SER A 83 7.65 2.30 -9.38
CA SER A 83 8.04 1.99 -10.77
C SER A 83 7.32 2.88 -11.78
N LEU A 84 6.07 3.28 -11.47
CA LEU A 84 5.25 4.12 -12.33
C LEU A 84 5.29 5.61 -11.98
N ARG A 85 6.18 6.05 -11.08
CA ARG A 85 6.25 7.44 -10.56
C ARG A 85 6.39 8.54 -11.62
N ASN A 86 6.95 8.20 -12.79
CA ASN A 86 7.15 9.14 -13.90
C ASN A 86 6.01 9.12 -14.94
N LYS A 87 4.95 8.33 -14.71
CA LYS A 87 3.80 8.25 -15.61
C LYS A 87 2.68 9.18 -15.16
N PRO A 88 1.87 9.72 -16.09
CA PRO A 88 0.70 10.53 -15.75
C PRO A 88 -0.41 9.61 -15.21
N LEU A 89 -0.37 9.32 -13.91
CA LEU A 89 -1.40 8.57 -13.20
C LEU A 89 -2.41 9.53 -12.57
N ALA A 90 -3.69 9.17 -12.55
CA ALA A 90 -4.72 10.00 -11.93
C ALA A 90 -4.60 9.97 -10.40
N ILE A 91 -4.30 11.13 -9.79
CA ILE A 91 -4.04 11.27 -8.35
C ILE A 91 -5.22 10.79 -7.50
N TRP A 92 -6.45 11.15 -7.89
CA TRP A 92 -7.65 10.74 -7.16
C TRP A 92 -7.81 9.22 -7.13
N MET A 93 -7.48 8.51 -8.22
CA MET A 93 -7.52 7.04 -8.26
C MET A 93 -6.45 6.40 -7.37
N ILE A 94 -5.28 7.03 -7.24
CA ILE A 94 -4.24 6.58 -6.30
C ILE A 94 -4.72 6.73 -4.85
N ASN A 95 -5.30 7.89 -4.51
CA ASN A 95 -5.80 8.14 -3.16
C ASN A 95 -6.96 7.18 -2.82
N PHE A 96 -7.87 6.97 -3.77
CA PHE A 96 -8.97 6.02 -3.61
C PHE A 96 -8.48 4.58 -3.45
N HIS A 97 -7.51 4.14 -4.27
CA HIS A 97 -6.87 2.83 -4.11
C HIS A 97 -6.22 2.68 -2.72
N SER A 98 -5.53 3.72 -2.24
CA SER A 98 -4.87 3.73 -0.93
C SER A 98 -5.87 3.58 0.21
N LEU A 99 -6.96 4.35 0.16
CA LEU A 99 -8.04 4.28 1.14
C LEU A 99 -8.74 2.91 1.10
N LEU A 100 -9.05 2.40 -0.08
CA LEU A 100 -9.69 1.10 -0.24
C LEU A 100 -8.80 -0.04 0.27
N THR A 101 -7.49 0.04 0.03
CA THR A 101 -6.50 -0.92 0.57
C THR A 101 -6.48 -0.88 2.10
N LEU A 102 -6.51 0.32 2.70
CA LEU A 102 -6.59 0.48 4.15
C LEU A 102 -7.84 -0.19 4.73
N VAL A 103 -9.01 0.07 4.15
CA VAL A 103 -10.28 -0.54 4.58
C VAL A 103 -10.22 -2.06 4.43
N THR A 104 -9.70 -2.56 3.32
CA THR A 104 -9.53 -4.01 3.07
C THR A 104 -8.67 -4.68 4.14
N ILE A 105 -7.56 -4.05 4.53
CA ILE A 105 -6.69 -4.53 5.60
C ILE A 105 -7.43 -4.58 6.93
N GLY A 106 -8.17 -3.52 7.27
CA GLY A 106 -9.00 -3.48 8.48
C GLY A 106 -10.03 -4.61 8.52
N THR A 107 -10.71 -4.85 7.40
CA THR A 107 -11.69 -5.95 7.26
C THR A 107 -11.06 -7.32 7.46
N PHE A 108 -9.86 -7.55 6.90
CA PHE A 108 -9.15 -8.81 7.14
C PHE A 108 -8.68 -8.95 8.59
N TYR A 109 -8.26 -7.87 9.26
CA TYR A 109 -7.93 -7.97 10.68
C TYR A 109 -9.17 -8.25 11.55
N MET A 110 -10.36 -7.78 11.16
CA MET A 110 -11.60 -8.13 11.86
C MET A 110 -11.89 -9.64 11.87
N THR A 111 -11.50 -10.39 10.84
CA THR A 111 -11.66 -11.86 10.83
C THR A 111 -10.76 -12.55 11.85
N CYS A 112 -9.74 -11.85 12.34
CA CYS A 112 -8.80 -12.33 13.33
C CYS A 112 -9.14 -11.87 14.75
N PHE A 113 -10.37 -11.52 15.13
CA PHE A 113 -10.69 -11.27 16.55
C PHE A 113 -11.54 -12.42 17.11
N GLN A 114 -11.14 -12.97 18.25
CA GLN A 114 -11.78 -14.15 18.84
C GLN A 114 -13.16 -13.85 19.44
N GLU A 115 -13.38 -12.60 19.88
CA GLU A 115 -14.68 -12.09 20.36
C GLU A 115 -15.47 -11.40 19.25
N ASN A 116 -15.23 -11.74 17.98
CA ASN A 116 -15.94 -11.09 16.89
C ASN A 116 -17.43 -11.45 16.97
N THR A 117 -18.26 -10.45 17.26
CA THR A 117 -19.73 -10.57 17.26
C THR A 117 -20.30 -10.84 15.86
N TRP A 118 -19.44 -10.76 14.84
CA TRP A 118 -19.77 -10.90 13.44
C TRP A 118 -19.41 -12.30 12.92
N ASN A 119 -20.27 -12.84 12.07
CA ASN A 119 -19.96 -14.08 11.35
C ASN A 119 -18.72 -13.85 10.46
N ILE A 120 -17.69 -14.69 10.61
CA ILE A 120 -16.39 -14.51 9.96
C ILE A 120 -16.50 -14.63 8.44
N THR A 121 -17.35 -15.53 7.94
CA THR A 121 -17.50 -15.83 6.50
C THR A 121 -17.91 -14.62 5.66
N PRO A 122 -18.98 -13.86 5.99
CA PRO A 122 -19.34 -12.66 5.22
C PRO A 122 -18.31 -11.54 5.33
N VAL A 123 -17.62 -11.39 6.47
CA VAL A 123 -16.56 -10.39 6.64
C VAL A 123 -15.35 -10.72 5.77
N LEU A 124 -14.94 -11.99 5.72
CA LEU A 124 -13.87 -12.45 4.84
C LEU A 124 -14.23 -12.24 3.35
N LEU A 125 -15.46 -12.59 2.97
CA LEU A 125 -15.95 -12.41 1.60
C LEU A 125 -15.94 -10.93 1.21
N LEU A 126 -16.38 -10.04 2.10
CA LEU A 126 -16.33 -8.60 1.91
C LEU A 126 -14.88 -8.13 1.70
N GLY A 127 -13.95 -8.60 2.52
CA GLY A 127 -12.52 -8.30 2.36
C GLY A 127 -11.98 -8.70 0.98
N ILE A 128 -12.34 -9.89 0.48
CA ILE A 128 -11.96 -10.36 -0.86
C ILE A 128 -12.56 -9.48 -1.96
N ILE A 129 -13.84 -9.10 -1.85
CA ILE A 129 -14.49 -8.22 -2.82
C ILE A 129 -13.79 -6.86 -2.87
N LEU A 130 -13.51 -6.26 -1.71
CA LEU A 130 -12.81 -4.98 -1.63
C LEU A 130 -11.40 -5.06 -2.24
N LEU A 131 -10.69 -6.17 -2.00
CA LEU A 131 -9.38 -6.42 -2.60
C LEU A 131 -9.45 -6.49 -4.13
N LEU A 132 -10.44 -7.20 -4.68
CA LEU A 132 -10.64 -7.30 -6.13
C LEU A 132 -10.95 -5.93 -6.74
N VAL A 133 -11.82 -5.14 -6.10
CA VAL A 133 -12.11 -3.77 -6.54
C VAL A 133 -10.85 -2.90 -6.52
N ALA A 134 -10.00 -3.03 -5.49
CA ALA A 134 -8.72 -2.32 -5.44
C ALA A 134 -7.82 -2.68 -6.63
N GLN A 135 -7.72 -3.97 -6.98
CA GLN A 135 -6.93 -4.39 -8.15
C GLN A 135 -7.47 -3.79 -9.45
N VAL A 136 -8.79 -3.80 -9.65
CA VAL A 136 -9.42 -3.22 -10.85
C VAL A 136 -9.07 -1.74 -10.98
N ILE A 137 -9.09 -0.98 -9.88
CA ILE A 137 -8.80 0.46 -9.90
C ILE A 137 -7.33 0.72 -10.22
N LEU A 138 -6.42 -0.07 -9.66
CA LEU A 138 -4.99 0.00 -9.99
C LEU A 138 -4.77 -0.23 -11.48
N VAL A 139 -5.36 -1.30 -12.03
CA VAL A 139 -5.25 -1.67 -13.44
C VAL A 139 -5.84 -0.58 -14.35
N LEU A 140 -7.04 -0.07 -14.03
CA LEU A 140 -7.67 1.02 -14.79
C LEU A 140 -6.81 2.29 -14.81
N ASN A 141 -6.20 2.66 -13.68
CA ASN A 141 -5.33 3.83 -13.60
C ASN A 141 -4.09 3.67 -14.51
N ILE A 142 -3.50 2.46 -14.52
CA ILE A 142 -2.38 2.13 -15.40
C ILE A 142 -2.78 2.19 -16.88
N PHE A 143 -3.96 1.69 -17.24
CA PHE A 143 -4.45 1.72 -18.63
C PHE A 143 -4.77 3.14 -19.11
N GLN A 144 -5.44 3.95 -18.29
CA GLN A 144 -5.73 5.35 -18.63
C GLN A 144 -4.42 6.13 -18.85
N SER A 145 -3.41 5.89 -18.02
CA SER A 145 -2.09 6.50 -18.17
C SER A 145 -1.42 6.16 -19.50
N LYS A 146 -1.64 4.96 -20.07
CA LYS A 146 -1.11 4.55 -21.38
C LYS A 146 -1.83 5.23 -22.56
N ARG A 147 -3.14 5.50 -22.44
CA ARG A 147 -3.95 6.17 -23.49
C ARG A 147 -3.73 7.68 -23.56
N SER A 148 -3.19 8.29 -22.51
CA SER A 148 -2.94 9.73 -22.45
C SER A 148 -1.63 10.17 -23.16
N LYS A 149 -0.97 9.25 -23.87
CA LYS A 149 0.16 9.54 -24.78
C LYS A 149 -0.34 9.65 -26.21
#